data_AF-A0A5N5H2K1-F1
#
_entry.id   AF-A0A5N5H2K1-F1
#
_cell.length_a   1.000
_cell.length_b   1.000
_cell.length_c   1.000
_cell.angle_alpha   90.00
_cell.angle_beta   90.00
_cell.angle_gamma   90.00
#
_symmetry.space_group_name_H-M   'P 1'
#
loop_
_entity.id
_entity.type
_entity.pdbx_description
1 polymer ?
#
loop_
_entity_poly.entity_id
_entity_poly.type
_entity_poly.pdbx_seq_one_letter_code
_entity_poly.pdbx_strand_id
1 'polypeptide(L)'
;MGWGNIYKRRMKVCTVAFLIYLDYKALQQREKWTNKTKTDALWENAHKRNAKRVLGLIVELEGLWVKLGQYLSTRADVLPEAYICLLKQLQDSLPPRPLEE
;
A
#
# COMPACT_ATOMS: atom_id res chain seq x y z
N MET A 1 -13.08 21.11 16.70
CA MET A 1 -12.53 19.82 17.18
C MET A 1 -11.81 19.10 16.04
N GLY A 2 -10.56 19.46 15.73
CA GLY A 2 -9.82 18.90 14.57
C GLY A 2 -8.83 17.79 14.89
N TRP A 3 -8.40 17.66 16.16
CA TRP A 3 -7.35 16.70 16.53
C TRP A 3 -7.78 15.23 16.47
N GLY A 4 -9.02 14.89 16.85
CA GLY A 4 -9.50 13.51 16.86
C GLY A 4 -9.39 12.80 15.50
N ASN A 5 -9.64 13.53 14.40
CA ASN A 5 -9.51 12.97 13.05
C ASN A 5 -8.06 12.79 12.61
N ILE A 6 -7.14 13.67 13.03
CA ILE A 6 -5.71 13.51 12.72
C ILE A 6 -5.15 12.27 13.43
N TYR A 7 -5.48 12.06 14.71
CA TYR A 7 -5.06 10.87 15.44
C TYR A 7 -5.64 9.59 14.85
N LYS A 8 -6.94 9.57 14.49
CA LYS A 8 -7.55 8.42 13.80
C LYS A 8 -6.83 8.06 12.50
N ARG A 9 -6.51 9.06 11.67
CA ARG A 9 -5.77 8.86 10.40
C ARG A 9 -4.38 8.27 10.66
N ARG A 10 -3.65 8.81 11.64
CA ARG A 10 -2.31 8.29 12.02
C ARG A 10 -2.36 6.86 12.54
N MET A 11 -3.34 6.54 13.39
CA MET A 11 -3.52 5.18 13.90
C MET A 11 -3.79 4.19 12.77
N LYS A 12 -4.62 4.53 11.77
CA LYS A 12 -4.84 3.68 10.59
C LYS A 12 -3.56 3.38 9.82
N VAL A 13 -2.72 4.41 9.59
CA VAL A 13 -1.42 4.22 8.93
C VAL A 13 -0.54 3.27 9.74
N CYS A 14 -0.41 3.48 11.05
CA CYS A 14 0.38 2.61 11.91
C CYS A 14 -0.14 1.16 11.92
N THR A 15 -1.46 0.97 11.98
CA THR A 15 -2.07 -0.37 11.94
C THR A 15 -1.80 -1.08 10.61
N VAL A 16 -1.99 -0.41 9.47
CA VAL A 16 -1.72 -1.02 8.15
C VAL A 16 -0.24 -1.34 7.98
N ALA A 17 0.66 -0.43 8.40
CA ALA A 17 2.10 -0.67 8.37
C ALA A 17 2.48 -1.89 9.23
N PHE A 18 1.91 -2.02 10.43
CA PHE A 18 2.11 -3.17 11.29
C PHE A 18 1.60 -4.48 10.67
N LEU A 19 0.41 -4.45 10.04
CA LEU A 19 -0.15 -5.61 9.34
C LEU A 19 0.72 -6.06 8.15
N ILE A 20 1.23 -5.12 7.36
CA ILE A 20 2.15 -5.40 6.24
C ILE A 20 3.46 -6.01 6.77
N TYR A 21 4.01 -5.43 7.84
CA TYR A 21 5.22 -5.95 8.48
C TYR A 21 5.03 -7.39 8.97
N LEU A 22 3.92 -7.67 9.67
CA LEU A 22 3.61 -9.02 10.12
C LEU A 22 3.40 -9.99 8.97
N ASP A 23 2.75 -9.57 7.88
CA ASP A 23 2.53 -10.39 6.69
C ASP A 23 3.87 -10.82 6.06
N TYR A 24 4.80 -9.87 5.86
CA TYR A 24 6.14 -10.17 5.37
C TYR A 24 6.95 -11.03 6.33
N LYS A 25 6.88 -10.77 7.63
CA LYS A 25 7.60 -11.57 8.63
C LYS A 25 7.08 -13.01 8.70
N ALA A 26 5.77 -13.20 8.57
CA ALA A 26 5.17 -14.52 8.50
C ALA A 26 5.56 -15.26 7.21
N LEU A 27 5.64 -14.56 6.08
CA LEU A 27 6.12 -15.12 4.81
C LEU A 27 7.60 -15.51 4.87
N GLN A 28 8.46 -14.64 5.38
CA GLN A 28 9.88 -14.94 5.57
C GLN A 28 10.09 -16.12 6.53
N GLN A 29 9.27 -16.24 7.57
CA GLN A 29 9.31 -17.40 8.46
C GLN A 29 8.84 -18.66 7.73
N ARG A 30 7.79 -18.62 6.91
CA ARG A 30 7.31 -19.78 6.12
C ARG A 30 8.30 -20.20 5.04
N GLU A 31 8.96 -19.26 4.39
CA GLU A 31 9.98 -19.51 3.38
C GLU A 31 11.09 -20.44 3.88
N LYS A 32 11.53 -20.27 5.13
CA LYS A 32 12.54 -21.14 5.77
C LYS A 32 12.14 -22.61 5.83
N TRP A 33 10.85 -22.92 5.70
CA TRP A 33 10.29 -24.27 5.78
C TRP A 33 9.77 -24.77 4.42
N THR A 34 9.89 -23.99 3.34
CA THR A 34 9.30 -24.32 2.03
C THR A 34 10.34 -24.35 0.91
N ASN A 35 10.08 -25.11 -0.16
CA ASN A 35 10.96 -25.19 -1.33
C ASN A 35 11.00 -23.89 -2.15
N LYS A 36 12.20 -23.54 -2.66
CA LYS A 36 12.55 -22.30 -3.37
C LYS A 36 11.68 -21.98 -4.61
N THR A 37 11.11 -22.97 -5.28
CA THR A 37 10.22 -22.73 -6.44
C THR A 37 8.81 -22.30 -6.06
N LYS A 38 8.36 -22.62 -4.84
CA LYS A 38 7.04 -22.18 -4.34
C LYS A 38 7.12 -20.81 -3.66
N THR A 39 8.32 -20.39 -3.25
CA THR A 39 8.52 -19.15 -2.48
C THR A 39 8.34 -17.91 -3.35
N ASP A 40 8.84 -17.91 -4.59
CA ASP A 40 8.74 -16.74 -5.48
C ASP A 40 7.27 -16.36 -5.76
N ALA A 41 6.42 -17.35 -6.06
CA ALA A 41 4.98 -17.13 -6.24
C ALA A 41 4.29 -16.67 -4.94
N LEU A 42 4.75 -17.13 -3.77
CA LEU A 42 4.22 -16.69 -2.48
C LEU A 42 4.57 -15.22 -2.20
N TRP A 43 5.81 -14.81 -2.51
CA TRP A 43 6.28 -13.43 -2.39
C TRP A 43 5.52 -12.50 -3.34
N GLU A 44 5.33 -12.89 -4.60
CA GLU A 44 4.58 -12.08 -5.56
C GLU A 44 3.12 -11.87 -5.10
N ASN A 45 2.47 -12.92 -4.61
CA ASN A 45 1.12 -12.82 -4.04
C ASN A 45 1.07 -11.93 -2.79
N ALA A 46 2.11 -11.98 -1.95
CA ALA A 46 2.24 -11.10 -0.80
C ALA A 46 2.38 -9.63 -1.20
N HIS A 47 3.25 -9.34 -2.17
CA HIS A 47 3.43 -8.00 -2.71
C HIS A 47 2.12 -7.46 -3.29
N LYS A 48 1.41 -8.25 -4.09
CA LYS A 48 0.07 -7.91 -4.63
C LYS A 48 -0.94 -7.62 -3.52
N ARG A 49 -1.02 -8.47 -2.49
CA ARG A 49 -1.94 -8.28 -1.35
C ARG A 49 -1.63 -7.01 -0.57
N ASN A 50 -0.36 -6.77 -0.25
CA ASN A 50 0.05 -5.60 0.53
C ASN A 50 -0.04 -4.31 -0.28
N ALA A 51 0.24 -4.35 -1.58
CA ALA A 51 0.05 -3.22 -2.48
C ALA A 51 -1.44 -2.80 -2.55
N LYS A 52 -2.39 -3.75 -2.58
CA LYS A 52 -3.83 -3.43 -2.49
C LYS A 52 -4.19 -2.74 -1.17
N ARG A 53 -3.64 -3.21 -0.03
CA ARG A 53 -3.85 -2.58 1.29
C ARG A 53 -3.34 -1.15 1.31
N VAL A 54 -2.14 -0.91 0.76
CA VAL A 54 -1.54 0.44 0.67
C VAL A 54 -2.36 1.35 -0.23
N LEU A 55 -2.76 0.88 -1.42
CA LEU A 55 -3.59 1.65 -2.34
C LEU A 55 -4.91 2.07 -1.69
N GLY A 56 -5.62 1.13 -1.04
CA GLY A 56 -6.88 1.42 -0.35
C GLY A 56 -6.71 2.46 0.76
N LEU A 57 -5.65 2.34 1.56
CA LEU A 57 -5.34 3.31 2.60
C LEU A 57 -5.02 4.70 2.03
N ILE A 58 -4.25 4.76 0.93
CA ILE A 58 -3.90 6.03 0.27
C ILE A 58 -5.15 6.74 -0.26
N VAL A 59 -6.06 5.99 -0.90
CA VAL A 59 -7.34 6.52 -1.38
C VAL A 59 -8.20 6.98 -0.22
N GLU A 60 -8.33 6.18 0.85
CA GLU A 60 -9.13 6.53 2.03
C GLU A 60 -8.61 7.78 2.76
N LEU A 61 -7.28 7.95 2.84
CA LEU A 61 -6.69 9.11 3.50
C LEU A 61 -6.74 10.38 2.66
N GLU A 62 -6.88 10.26 1.34
CA GLU A 62 -6.94 11.35 0.36
C GLU A 62 -5.79 12.39 0.46
N GLY A 63 -5.87 13.44 -0.38
CA GLY A 63 -5.01 14.61 -0.30
C GLY A 63 -3.53 14.30 -0.50
N LEU A 64 -2.70 14.65 0.50
CA LEU A 64 -1.25 14.45 0.44
C LEU A 64 -0.86 12.97 0.24
N TRP A 65 -1.65 12.02 0.76
CA TRP A 65 -1.34 10.60 0.62
C TRP A 65 -1.48 10.12 -0.83
N VAL A 66 -2.44 10.67 -1.58
CA VAL A 66 -2.59 10.38 -3.02
C VAL A 66 -1.37 10.88 -3.78
N LYS A 67 -0.89 12.10 -3.50
CA LYS A 67 0.34 12.64 -4.11
C LYS A 67 1.56 11.79 -3.78
N LEU A 68 1.66 11.31 -2.54
CA LEU A 68 2.73 10.39 -2.15
C LEU A 68 2.64 9.08 -2.93
N GLY A 69 1.44 8.51 -3.10
CA GLY A 69 1.22 7.33 -3.93
C GLY A 69 1.62 7.52 -5.40
N GLN A 70 1.27 8.68 -5.98
CA GLN A 70 1.66 9.07 -7.34
C GLN A 70 3.17 9.24 -7.50
N TYR A 71 3.86 9.78 -6.48
CA TYR A 71 5.31 9.86 -6.47
C TYR A 71 5.94 8.48 -6.35
N LEU A 72 5.44 7.64 -5.45
CA LEU A 72 5.95 6.28 -5.26
C LEU A 72 5.73 5.39 -6.49
N SER A 73 4.67 5.61 -7.28
CA SER A 73 4.42 4.86 -8.51
C SER A 73 5.41 5.15 -9.64
N THR A 74 6.23 6.20 -9.55
CA THR A 74 7.31 6.47 -10.51
C THR A 74 8.67 5.92 -10.04
N ARG A 75 8.76 5.47 -8.78
CA ARG A 75 10.01 5.00 -8.15
C ARG A 75 10.15 3.49 -8.21
N ALA A 76 10.44 2.99 -9.41
CA ALA A 76 10.62 1.56 -9.65
C ALA A 76 11.83 0.94 -8.92
N ASP A 77 12.74 1.78 -8.46
CA ASP A 77 13.92 1.43 -7.68
C ASP A 77 13.62 1.15 -6.19
N VAL A 78 12.47 1.58 -5.68
CA VAL A 78 12.15 1.53 -4.25
C VAL A 78 11.12 0.46 -3.90
N LEU A 79 10.20 0.15 -4.83
CA LEU A 79 9.04 -0.69 -4.55
C LEU A 79 8.99 -1.92 -5.46
N PRO A 80 8.44 -3.05 -4.99
CA PRO A 80 8.16 -4.20 -5.85
C PRO A 80 7.19 -3.84 -6.97
N GLU A 81 7.30 -4.51 -8.12
CA GLU A 81 6.48 -4.26 -9.32
C GLU A 81 4.97 -4.22 -9.04
N ALA A 82 4.48 -5.11 -8.16
CA ALA A 82 3.07 -5.15 -7.79
C ALA A 82 2.56 -3.85 -7.15
N TYR A 83 3.42 -3.13 -6.40
CA TYR A 83 3.07 -1.84 -5.82
C TYR A 83 3.02 -0.76 -6.89
N ILE A 84 4.01 -0.71 -7.77
CA ILE A 84 4.08 0.26 -8.86
C ILE A 84 2.86 0.12 -9.76
N CYS A 85 2.54 -1.10 -10.17
CA CYS A 85 1.39 -1.40 -11.03
C CYS A 85 0.07 -0.93 -10.41
N LEU A 86 -0.15 -1.17 -9.12
CA LEU A 86 -1.38 -0.76 -8.45
C LEU A 86 -1.41 0.75 -8.15
N LEU A 87 -0.29 1.35 -7.73
CA LEU A 87 -0.22 2.78 -7.44
C LEU A 87 -0.30 3.65 -8.69
N LYS A 88 0.05 3.14 -9.87
CA LYS A 88 -0.17 3.83 -11.16
C LYS A 88 -1.64 4.21 -11.39
N GLN A 89 -2.60 3.45 -10.82
CA GLN A 89 -4.03 3.80 -10.90
C GLN A 89 -4.34 5.16 -10.27
N LEU A 90 -3.52 5.62 -9.31
CA LEU A 90 -3.65 6.95 -8.72
C LEU A 90 -3.27 8.08 -9.70
N GLN A 91 -2.57 7.76 -10.79
CA GLN A 91 -2.23 8.72 -11.84
C GLN A 91 -3.38 8.85 -12.85
N ASP A 92 -4.01 7.73 -13.20
CA ASP A 92 -4.94 7.68 -14.34
C ASP A 92 -6.39 8.07 -14.03
N SER A 93 -6.83 8.13 -12.76
CA SER A 93 -8.21 8.50 -12.45
C SER A 93 -8.36 8.97 -11.00
N LEU A 94 -8.38 10.28 -10.79
CA LEU A 94 -9.19 10.82 -9.72
C LEU A 94 -10.61 10.98 -10.28
N PRO A 95 -11.65 10.35 -9.69
CA PRO A 95 -13.01 10.70 -10.06
C PRO A 95 -13.19 12.22 -9.89
N PRO A 96 -13.90 12.91 -10.79
CA PRO A 96 -14.12 14.33 -10.66
C PRO A 96 -14.75 14.60 -9.29
N ARG A 97 -14.04 15.35 -8.43
CA ARG A 97 -14.66 15.84 -7.20
C ARG A 97 -15.78 16.80 -7.62
N PRO A 98 -16.98 16.73 -7.00
CA PRO A 98 -18.00 17.74 -7.23
C PRO A 98 -17.37 19.12 -7.02
N LEU A 99 -17.53 20.01 -8.01
CA LEU A 99 -17.20 21.42 -7.86
C LEU A 99 -18.28 22.02 -6.97
N GLU A 100 -18.09 21.98 -5.66
CA GLU A 100 -18.80 22.86 -4.75
C GLU A 100 -17.96 24.14 -4.66
N GLU A 101 -18.43 25.18 -5.37
CA GLU A 101 -17.95 26.57 -5.25
C GLU A 101 -18.26 27.15 -3.86
#